data_AF-A0A6A5AQW1-F1
#
_entry.id   AF-A0A6A5AQW1-F1
#
_cell.length_a   1.000
_cell.length_b   1.000
_cell.length_c   1.000
_cell.angle_alpha   90.00
_cell.angle_beta   90.00
_cell.angle_gamma   90.00
#
_symmetry.space_group_name_H-M   'P 1'
#
loop_
_entity.id
_entity.type
_entity.pdbx_description
1 polymer ?
#
loop_
_entity_poly.entity_id
_entity_poly.type
_entity_poly.pdbx_seq_one_letter_code
_entity_poly.pdbx_strand_id
1 'polypeptide(L)'
;AKSIIQGFTPEIVVQLGPQPLQIRRFDDLSVTIAFPQATGGTIILHLVRGSPYMTLEYQDATPAISSAANILSVAPSSPTSPYSQVTLGNWHQWLLFTSTPFAWTQHEHTWSGPRRFNGIVRIALALHENAKSILAAHAAVYPTGASISYDLQSGSNVTDLTFAWTATSTNASVSTSALLMVALPHHTQTFVPATATVPEIQFTSMRGPVTGVVGSTWHMQEPIADVPWDYPQDQ
;
A
#
# COMPACT_ATOMS: atom_id res chain seq x y z
N ALA A 1 -18.34 25.14 1.19
CA ALA A 1 -16.94 25.55 1.01
C ALA A 1 -16.56 25.33 -0.46
N LYS A 2 -15.78 26.24 -1.09
CA LYS A 2 -15.42 26.15 -2.53
C LYS A 2 -14.10 25.38 -2.79
N SER A 3 -13.42 24.94 -1.74
CA SER A 3 -12.18 24.18 -1.84
C SER A 3 -12.07 23.18 -0.68
N ILE A 4 -11.38 22.07 -0.95
CA ILE A 4 -10.91 21.11 0.05
C ILE A 4 -9.39 21.14 -0.03
N ILE A 5 -8.72 21.41 1.09
CA ILE A 5 -7.25 21.46 1.18
C ILE A 5 -6.81 20.37 2.13
N GLN A 6 -5.83 19.57 1.71
CA GLN A 6 -5.14 18.63 2.57
C GLN A 6 -3.73 19.17 2.81
N GLY A 7 -3.45 19.65 4.02
CA GLY A 7 -2.11 20.05 4.43
C GLY A 7 -1.17 18.84 4.44
N PHE A 8 0.08 19.04 4.02
CA PHE A 8 1.11 18.02 4.11
C PHE A 8 1.84 18.11 5.45
N THR A 9 1.78 17.02 6.22
CA THR A 9 2.63 16.80 7.40
C THR A 9 3.39 15.49 7.18
N PRO A 10 4.73 15.48 7.27
CA PRO A 10 5.50 14.25 7.15
C PRO A 10 5.40 13.44 8.45
N GLU A 11 4.31 12.67 8.55
CA GLU A 11 3.99 11.86 9.73
C GLU A 11 4.97 10.71 9.95
N ILE A 12 5.35 10.01 8.87
CA ILE A 12 6.44 9.05 8.88
C ILE A 12 7.41 9.41 7.76
N VAL A 13 8.66 9.62 8.14
CA VAL A 13 9.77 9.85 7.22
C VAL A 13 10.67 8.63 7.30
N VAL A 14 10.94 8.01 6.14
CA VAL A 14 11.93 6.93 6.04
C VAL A 14 13.25 7.54 5.57
N GLN A 15 14.35 7.24 6.25
CA GLN A 15 15.67 7.69 5.83
C GLN A 15 16.19 6.77 4.71
N LEU A 16 16.19 7.29 3.48
CA LEU A 16 16.57 6.54 2.28
C LEU A 16 18.03 6.76 1.86
N GLY A 17 18.75 7.64 2.56
CA GLY A 17 20.12 8.02 2.25
C GLY A 17 20.23 9.15 1.20
N PRO A 18 21.44 9.68 1.00
CA PRO A 18 21.67 10.88 0.17
C PRO A 18 21.94 10.59 -1.30
N GLN A 19 22.08 9.32 -1.69
CA GLN A 19 22.40 8.97 -3.08
C GLN A 19 21.19 9.21 -3.98
N PRO A 20 21.42 9.57 -5.26
CA PRO A 20 20.33 9.71 -6.23
C PRO A 20 19.49 8.43 -6.33
N LEU A 21 18.17 8.59 -6.31
CA LEU A 21 17.24 7.49 -6.54
C LEU A 21 17.36 6.97 -7.97
N GLN A 22 17.03 5.69 -8.14
CA GLN A 22 17.05 5.00 -9.43
C GLN A 22 15.72 4.29 -9.66
N ILE A 23 15.04 4.59 -10.76
CA ILE A 23 13.88 3.80 -11.19
C ILE A 23 14.39 2.48 -11.76
N ARG A 24 13.99 1.35 -11.15
CA ARG A 24 14.40 0.00 -11.58
C ARG A 24 13.44 -0.61 -12.58
N ARG A 25 12.13 -0.41 -12.34
CA ARG A 25 11.04 -0.84 -13.23
C ARG A 25 9.78 -0.04 -12.94
N PHE A 26 8.87 -0.02 -13.89
CA PHE A 26 7.51 0.50 -13.73
C PHE A 26 6.57 -0.28 -14.65
N ASP A 27 5.29 -0.22 -14.34
CA ASP A 27 4.17 -0.72 -15.15
C ASP A 27 2.99 0.24 -15.03
N ASP A 28 1.79 -0.18 -15.45
CA ASP A 28 0.58 0.65 -15.45
C ASP A 28 0.25 1.26 -14.08
N LEU A 29 0.56 0.54 -12.99
CA LEU A 29 0.12 0.88 -11.63
C LEU A 29 1.23 0.81 -10.59
N SER A 30 2.48 0.59 -10.99
CA SER A 30 3.61 0.48 -10.07
C SER A 30 4.90 1.16 -10.53
N VAL A 31 5.73 1.49 -9.56
CA VAL A 31 7.14 1.80 -9.76
C VAL A 31 7.97 1.15 -8.66
N THR A 32 9.10 0.54 -9.03
CA THR A 32 10.12 0.06 -8.08
C THR A 32 11.31 0.99 -8.14
N ILE A 33 11.65 1.58 -7.00
CA ILE A 33 12.68 2.62 -6.87
C ILE A 33 13.79 2.08 -5.97
N ALA A 34 15.04 2.18 -6.40
CA ALA A 34 16.21 1.86 -5.59
C ALA A 34 16.88 3.14 -5.06
N PHE A 35 17.28 3.09 -3.80
CA PHE A 35 18.05 4.12 -3.11
C PHE A 35 19.39 3.49 -2.68
N PRO A 36 20.46 3.63 -3.49
CA PRO A 36 21.78 3.12 -3.15
C PRO A 36 22.29 3.73 -1.83
N GLN A 37 22.99 2.94 -1.02
CA GLN A 37 23.55 3.44 0.23
C GLN A 37 25.03 3.79 0.07
N ALA A 38 25.49 4.87 0.71
CA ALA A 38 26.88 5.31 0.63
C ALA A 38 27.88 4.27 1.19
N THR A 39 27.42 3.40 2.09
CA THR A 39 28.21 2.34 2.73
C THR A 39 28.26 1.04 1.93
N GLY A 40 27.70 1.02 0.72
CA GLY A 40 27.30 -0.21 0.04
C GLY A 40 25.90 -0.66 0.51
N GLY A 41 25.22 -1.44 -0.34
CA GLY A 41 23.83 -1.83 -0.13
C GLY A 41 22.82 -0.92 -0.85
N THR A 42 21.53 -1.23 -0.70
CA THR A 42 20.42 -0.52 -1.35
C THR A 42 19.14 -0.69 -0.54
N ILE A 43 18.30 0.35 -0.51
CA ILE A 43 16.91 0.26 -0.07
C ILE A 43 16.03 0.31 -1.32
N ILE A 44 15.12 -0.64 -1.49
CA ILE A 44 14.21 -0.74 -2.63
C ILE A 44 12.79 -0.45 -2.14
N LEU A 45 12.15 0.56 -2.71
CA LEU A 45 10.75 0.90 -2.46
C LEU A 45 9.87 0.29 -3.56
N HIS A 46 8.88 -0.51 -3.15
CA HIS A 46 7.81 -0.95 -4.03
C HIS A 46 6.60 -0.04 -3.85
N LEU A 47 6.38 0.87 -4.81
CA LEU A 47 5.26 1.78 -4.79
C LEU A 47 4.21 1.30 -5.80
N VAL A 48 3.12 0.74 -5.28
CA VAL A 48 2.01 0.23 -6.10
C VAL A 48 0.73 0.97 -5.74
N ARG A 49 0.00 1.44 -6.75
CA ARG A 49 -1.26 2.17 -6.56
C ARG A 49 -2.24 1.29 -5.77
N GLY A 50 -2.83 1.89 -4.74
CA GLY A 50 -3.81 1.19 -3.89
C GLY A 50 -3.19 0.23 -2.88
N SER A 51 -1.87 0.20 -2.69
CA SER A 51 -1.31 -0.53 -1.54
C SER A 51 -1.57 0.26 -0.24
N PRO A 52 -2.17 -0.34 0.80
CA PRO A 52 -2.34 0.32 2.10
C PRO A 52 -1.06 0.30 2.95
N TYR A 53 0.06 -0.18 2.39
CA TYR A 53 1.35 -0.25 3.04
C TYR A 53 2.42 0.42 2.17
N MET A 54 3.33 1.17 2.77
CA MET A 54 4.63 1.45 2.15
C MET A 54 5.52 0.23 2.36
N THR A 55 6.10 -0.32 1.29
CA THR A 55 6.90 -1.55 1.36
C THR A 55 8.34 -1.28 0.93
N LEU A 56 9.28 -1.49 1.86
CA LEU A 56 10.71 -1.28 1.64
C LEU A 56 11.47 -2.59 1.82
N GLU A 57 12.27 -2.96 0.83
CA GLU A 57 13.26 -4.02 0.91
C GLU A 57 14.63 -3.42 1.20
N TYR A 58 15.32 -3.96 2.19
CA TYR A 58 16.66 -3.56 2.58
C TYR A 58 17.64 -4.65 2.15
N GLN A 59 18.72 -4.23 1.51
CA GLN A 59 19.85 -5.07 1.13
C GLN A 59 21.11 -4.42 1.69
N ASP A 60 21.66 -4.99 2.76
CA ASP A 60 22.81 -4.44 3.52
C ASP A 60 22.62 -2.95 3.92
N ALA A 61 21.40 -2.58 4.34
CA ALA A 61 21.02 -1.20 4.67
C ALA A 61 20.41 -1.11 6.08
N THR A 62 20.27 0.10 6.64
CA THR A 62 19.74 0.29 8.01
C THR A 62 18.35 0.91 7.94
N PRO A 63 17.29 0.25 8.43
CA PRO A 63 15.98 0.87 8.57
C PRO A 63 16.04 2.02 9.57
N ALA A 64 15.56 3.19 9.17
CA ALA A 64 15.49 4.34 10.04
C ALA A 64 14.28 5.21 9.70
N ILE A 65 13.56 5.62 10.74
CA ILE A 65 12.36 6.45 10.63
C ILE A 65 12.42 7.66 11.56
N SER A 66 11.76 8.73 11.16
CA SER A 66 11.52 9.92 11.98
C SER A 66 10.14 10.51 11.67
N SER A 67 9.75 11.58 12.37
CA SER A 67 8.46 12.24 12.16
C SER A 67 8.54 13.73 12.48
N ALA A 68 7.87 14.58 11.71
CA ALA A 68 7.67 15.98 12.10
C ALA A 68 6.60 16.13 13.19
N ALA A 69 5.75 15.13 13.40
CA ALA A 69 4.78 15.10 14.49
C ALA A 69 5.36 14.57 15.81
N ASN A 70 6.68 14.31 15.86
CA ASN A 70 7.39 13.59 16.92
C ASN A 70 6.93 12.13 17.09
N ILE A 71 7.88 11.23 17.37
CA ILE A 71 7.57 9.83 17.69
C ILE A 71 7.59 9.70 19.21
N LEU A 72 6.41 9.46 19.81
CA LEU A 72 6.28 9.27 21.26
C LEU A 72 6.76 7.89 21.70
N SER A 73 6.51 6.86 20.87
CA SER A 73 6.94 5.49 21.15
C SER A 73 7.01 4.65 19.88
N VAL A 74 7.94 3.68 19.89
CA VAL A 74 7.96 2.54 18.95
C VAL A 74 8.09 1.27 19.78
N ALA A 75 7.01 0.51 19.89
CA ALA A 75 6.99 -0.69 20.72
C ALA A 75 6.03 -1.74 20.16
N PRO A 76 6.32 -3.04 20.31
CA PRO A 76 5.33 -4.07 20.05
C PRO A 76 4.16 -3.94 21.04
N SER A 77 2.93 -4.20 20.59
CA SER A 77 1.75 -4.16 21.46
C SER A 77 1.69 -5.32 22.46
N SER A 78 2.42 -6.40 22.18
CA SER A 78 2.63 -7.55 23.06
C SER A 78 3.91 -8.30 22.62
N PRO A 79 4.48 -9.20 23.45
CA PRO A 79 5.66 -10.00 23.06
C PRO A 79 5.45 -10.87 21.82
N THR A 80 4.20 -11.19 21.48
CA THR A 80 3.83 -11.99 20.31
C THR A 80 3.26 -11.14 19.17
N SER A 81 3.31 -9.81 19.31
CA SER A 81 2.74 -8.90 18.31
C SER A 81 3.47 -9.03 16.98
N PRO A 82 2.74 -9.12 15.85
CA PRO A 82 3.35 -9.22 14.52
C PRO A 82 3.92 -7.88 14.02
N TYR A 83 3.79 -6.79 14.79
CA TYR A 83 4.26 -5.46 14.43
C TYR A 83 4.77 -4.68 15.63
N SER A 84 5.55 -3.63 15.35
CA SER A 84 5.78 -2.53 16.29
C SER A 84 4.80 -1.39 15.99
N GLN A 85 4.12 -0.86 17.01
CA GLN A 85 3.27 0.31 16.89
C GLN A 85 4.12 1.58 17.11
N VAL A 86 4.01 2.51 16.18
CA VAL A 86 4.52 3.88 16.28
C VAL A 86 3.38 4.77 16.72
N THR A 87 3.53 5.43 17.85
CA THR A 87 2.57 6.45 18.32
C THR A 87 3.18 7.82 18.09
N LEU A 88 2.52 8.65 17.29
CA LEU A 88 2.97 10.01 16.99
C LEU A 88 2.41 11.04 17.98
N GLY A 89 3.00 12.23 18.03
CA GLY A 89 2.54 13.33 18.90
C GLY A 89 1.13 13.85 18.57
N ASN A 90 0.63 13.61 17.35
CA ASN A 90 -0.76 13.86 16.97
C ASN A 90 -1.69 12.66 17.25
N TRP A 91 -1.23 11.66 17.99
CA TRP A 91 -1.93 10.42 18.34
C TRP A 91 -2.27 9.49 17.18
N HIS A 92 -1.81 9.78 15.96
CA HIS A 92 -1.89 8.82 14.87
C HIS A 92 -1.03 7.59 15.19
N GLN A 93 -1.55 6.43 14.80
CA GLN A 93 -0.91 5.15 15.03
C GLN A 93 -0.49 4.55 13.69
N TRP A 94 0.79 4.27 13.58
CA TRP A 94 1.37 3.58 12.43
C TRP A 94 1.90 2.22 12.87
N LEU A 95 1.88 1.24 11.98
CA LEU A 95 2.32 -0.13 12.24
C LEU A 95 3.55 -0.45 11.39
N LEU A 96 4.59 -0.98 12.01
CA LEU A 96 5.81 -1.45 11.36
C LEU A 96 5.84 -2.98 11.38
N PHE A 97 5.78 -3.58 10.20
CA PHE A 97 5.93 -5.02 9.99
C PHE A 97 7.32 -5.30 9.46
N THR A 98 8.02 -6.27 10.04
CA THR A 98 9.38 -6.62 9.64
C THR A 98 9.42 -8.10 9.26
N SER A 99 10.08 -8.45 8.15
CA SER A 99 10.21 -9.85 7.73
C SER A 99 11.04 -10.68 8.73
N THR A 100 11.95 -10.02 9.44
CA THR A 100 12.72 -10.59 10.53
C THR A 100 12.61 -9.63 11.73
N PRO A 101 12.04 -10.08 12.86
CA PRO A 101 11.82 -9.21 14.02
C PRO A 101 13.11 -8.60 14.55
N PHE A 102 13.05 -7.31 14.89
CA PHE A 102 14.12 -6.60 15.60
C PHE A 102 13.55 -5.50 16.50
N ALA A 103 14.34 -5.08 17.50
CA ALA A 103 14.00 -3.95 18.36
C ALA A 103 14.46 -2.64 17.70
N TRP A 104 13.60 -1.62 17.76
CA TRP A 104 13.94 -0.28 17.31
C TRP A 104 14.67 0.47 18.42
N THR A 105 15.77 1.11 18.09
CA THR A 105 16.57 1.92 19.02
C THR A 105 16.44 3.38 18.66
N GLN A 106 16.06 4.19 19.65
CA GLN A 106 15.97 5.64 19.50
C GLN A 106 17.36 6.28 19.64
N HIS A 107 17.69 7.16 18.71
CA HIS A 107 18.79 8.11 18.82
C HIS A 107 18.26 9.49 18.43
N GLU A 108 18.19 10.40 19.40
CA GLU A 108 17.56 11.72 19.24
C GLU A 108 16.11 11.58 18.70
N HIS A 109 15.82 12.14 17.52
CA HIS A 109 14.51 12.13 16.88
C HIS A 109 14.35 11.01 15.84
N THR A 110 15.32 10.10 15.74
CA THR A 110 15.31 8.99 14.79
C THR A 110 15.22 7.66 15.51
N TRP A 111 14.37 6.76 15.01
CA TRP A 111 14.31 5.38 15.44
C TRP A 111 14.93 4.49 14.38
N SER A 112 15.88 3.66 14.77
CA SER A 112 16.67 2.84 13.86
C SER A 112 16.59 1.35 14.19
N GLY A 113 16.59 0.52 13.15
CA GLY A 113 16.75 -0.92 13.23
C GLY A 113 18.24 -1.33 13.23
N PRO A 114 18.52 -2.63 13.08
CA PRO A 114 19.88 -3.12 13.03
C PRO A 114 20.62 -2.60 11.79
N ARG A 115 21.93 -2.40 11.93
CA ARG A 115 22.81 -2.13 10.79
C ARG A 115 22.86 -3.35 9.87
N ARG A 116 23.07 -3.11 8.57
CA ARG A 116 23.22 -4.18 7.56
C ARG A 116 22.03 -5.14 7.53
N PHE A 117 20.83 -4.62 7.75
CA PHE A 117 19.59 -5.38 7.68
C PHE A 117 19.36 -5.87 6.24
N ASN A 118 18.91 -7.11 6.13
CA ASN A 118 18.48 -7.72 4.89
C ASN A 118 17.05 -8.25 5.11
N GLY A 119 16.07 -7.67 4.43
CA GLY A 119 14.67 -8.02 4.65
C GLY A 119 13.70 -6.92 4.30
N ILE A 120 12.43 -7.15 4.58
CA ILE A 120 11.33 -6.23 4.28
C ILE A 120 10.91 -5.48 5.55
N VAL A 121 10.68 -4.17 5.42
CA VAL A 121 9.91 -3.36 6.38
C VAL A 121 8.68 -2.81 5.66
N ARG A 122 7.49 -3.07 6.19
CA ARG A 122 6.23 -2.49 5.72
C ARG A 122 5.65 -1.55 6.76
N ILE A 123 5.11 -0.43 6.30
CA ILE A 123 4.59 0.64 7.14
C ILE A 123 3.14 0.89 6.75
N ALA A 124 2.20 0.80 7.69
CA ALA A 124 0.79 1.07 7.44
C ALA A 124 0.21 2.05 8.46
N LEU A 125 -0.71 2.90 8.03
CA LEU A 125 -1.50 3.75 8.91
C LEU A 125 -2.68 2.96 9.47
N ALA A 126 -2.85 2.95 10.80
CA ALA A 126 -4.01 2.38 11.46
C ALA A 126 -4.90 3.53 11.97
N LEU A 127 -5.95 3.86 11.22
CA LEU A 127 -6.91 4.90 11.60
C LEU A 127 -7.81 4.48 12.77
N HIS A 128 -8.02 3.18 12.93
CA HIS A 128 -8.91 2.59 13.94
C HIS A 128 -8.31 1.29 14.51
N GLU A 129 -8.72 0.89 15.71
CA GLU A 129 -8.18 -0.29 16.39
C GLU A 129 -8.46 -1.59 15.62
N ASN A 130 -9.66 -1.71 15.04
CA ASN A 130 -10.07 -2.86 14.23
C ASN A 130 -9.25 -3.02 12.93
N ALA A 131 -8.70 -1.94 12.38
CA ALA A 131 -7.83 -2.00 11.21
C ALA A 131 -6.51 -2.72 11.51
N LYS A 132 -6.04 -2.72 12.75
CA LYS A 132 -4.71 -3.27 13.10
C LYS A 132 -4.61 -4.77 12.89
N SER A 133 -5.61 -5.53 13.34
CA SER A 133 -5.61 -7.00 13.20
C SER A 133 -5.71 -7.42 11.73
N ILE A 134 -6.51 -6.68 10.95
CA ILE A 134 -6.65 -6.90 9.51
C ILE A 134 -5.34 -6.57 8.79
N LEU A 135 -4.76 -5.39 9.05
CA LEU A 135 -3.47 -5.01 8.48
C LEU A 135 -2.38 -6.03 8.83
N ALA A 136 -2.40 -6.57 10.06
CA ALA A 136 -1.47 -7.62 10.46
C ALA A 136 -1.69 -8.95 9.74
N ALA A 137 -2.94 -9.37 9.57
CA ALA A 137 -3.28 -10.62 8.88
C ALA A 137 -2.82 -10.63 7.41
N HIS A 138 -2.78 -9.45 6.78
CA HIS A 138 -2.39 -9.28 5.37
C HIS A 138 -0.96 -8.74 5.18
N ALA A 139 -0.19 -8.53 6.26
CA ALA A 139 1.12 -7.89 6.21
C ALA A 139 2.20 -8.73 5.50
N ALA A 140 2.04 -10.06 5.41
CA ALA A 140 3.02 -10.93 4.76
C ALA A 140 3.05 -10.73 3.24
N VAL A 141 1.91 -10.39 2.62
CA VAL A 141 1.75 -10.30 1.16
C VAL A 141 1.80 -8.86 0.70
N TYR A 142 2.63 -8.56 -0.30
CA TYR A 142 2.78 -7.21 -0.82
C TYR A 142 2.84 -7.19 -2.36
N PRO A 143 2.31 -6.12 -2.98
CA PRO A 143 2.35 -5.97 -4.41
C PRO A 143 3.70 -5.39 -4.84
N THR A 144 4.14 -5.75 -6.04
CA THR A 144 5.40 -5.28 -6.63
C THR A 144 5.26 -4.88 -8.10
N GLY A 145 4.06 -5.04 -8.65
CA GLY A 145 3.69 -4.71 -10.02
C GLY A 145 2.20 -4.93 -10.29
N ALA A 146 1.76 -4.61 -11.49
CA ALA A 146 0.40 -4.83 -11.94
C ALA A 146 0.30 -4.93 -13.47
N SER A 147 -0.81 -5.49 -13.92
CA SER A 147 -1.25 -5.41 -15.32
C SER A 147 -2.76 -5.18 -15.35
N ILE A 148 -3.21 -4.42 -16.34
CA ILE A 148 -4.63 -4.22 -16.63
C ILE A 148 -4.94 -4.87 -17.97
N SER A 149 -5.97 -5.70 -18.00
CA SER A 149 -6.50 -6.25 -19.24
C SER A 149 -8.01 -6.02 -19.31
N TYR A 150 -8.55 -6.10 -20.52
CA TYR A 150 -9.98 -6.05 -20.76
C TYR A 150 -10.37 -7.21 -21.68
N ASP A 151 -11.57 -7.73 -21.49
CA ASP A 151 -12.22 -8.65 -22.40
C ASP A 151 -13.52 -8.01 -22.90
N LEU A 152 -13.67 -7.98 -24.23
CA LEU A 152 -14.84 -7.45 -24.90
C LEU A 152 -15.48 -8.58 -25.69
N GLN A 153 -16.55 -9.13 -25.14
CA GLN A 153 -17.33 -10.13 -25.84
C GLN A 153 -18.15 -9.48 -26.96
N SER A 154 -18.07 -10.04 -28.17
CA SER A 154 -18.80 -9.53 -29.34
C SER A 154 -20.32 -9.50 -29.04
N GLY A 155 -20.93 -8.32 -29.19
CA GLY A 155 -22.35 -8.10 -28.91
C GLY A 155 -22.70 -7.86 -27.44
N SER A 156 -21.71 -7.82 -26.54
CA SER A 156 -21.91 -7.41 -25.14
C SER A 156 -21.90 -5.89 -25.01
N ASN A 157 -22.79 -5.37 -24.16
CA ASN A 157 -22.78 -3.98 -23.71
C ASN A 157 -22.05 -3.82 -22.35
N VAL A 158 -21.24 -4.81 -21.97
CA VAL A 158 -20.41 -4.82 -20.77
C VAL A 158 -19.03 -5.35 -21.14
N THR A 159 -17.98 -4.71 -20.62
CA THR A 159 -16.61 -5.22 -20.70
C THR A 159 -16.10 -5.64 -19.33
N ASP A 160 -15.40 -6.77 -19.29
CA ASP A 160 -14.73 -7.24 -18.10
C ASP A 160 -13.32 -6.63 -18.05
N LEU A 161 -13.11 -5.71 -17.11
CA LEU A 161 -11.79 -5.19 -16.76
C LEU A 161 -11.17 -6.08 -15.68
N THR A 162 -9.94 -6.50 -15.90
CA THR A 162 -9.16 -7.29 -14.94
C THR A 162 -7.94 -6.51 -14.49
N PHE A 163 -7.84 -6.27 -13.19
CA PHE A 163 -6.65 -5.73 -12.54
C PHE A 163 -5.90 -6.88 -11.89
N ALA A 164 -4.77 -7.30 -12.45
CA ALA A 164 -3.96 -8.38 -11.93
C ALA A 164 -2.68 -7.83 -11.28
N TRP A 165 -2.62 -7.91 -9.96
CA TRP A 165 -1.47 -7.49 -9.15
C TRP A 165 -0.40 -8.56 -9.15
N THR A 166 0.84 -8.18 -9.49
CA THR A 166 2.01 -9.01 -9.25
C THR A 166 2.38 -8.88 -7.78
N ALA A 167 2.17 -9.94 -6.99
CA ALA A 167 2.41 -9.94 -5.55
C ALA A 167 3.41 -11.03 -5.14
N THR A 168 4.04 -10.82 -4.00
CA THR A 168 4.94 -11.78 -3.36
C THR A 168 4.70 -11.79 -1.85
N SER A 169 5.34 -12.71 -1.13
CA SER A 169 5.15 -12.90 0.30
C SER A 169 6.48 -12.98 1.05
N THR A 170 6.52 -12.39 2.25
CA THR A 170 7.62 -12.61 3.21
C THR A 170 7.51 -13.94 3.94
N ASN A 171 6.37 -14.64 3.81
CA ASN A 171 6.13 -15.96 4.37
C ASN A 171 5.67 -16.90 3.24
N ALA A 172 6.51 -17.87 2.88
CA ALA A 172 6.25 -18.81 1.79
C ALA A 172 4.97 -19.65 1.97
N SER A 173 4.45 -19.78 3.20
CA SER A 173 3.21 -20.49 3.48
C SER A 173 1.94 -19.64 3.27
N VAL A 174 2.09 -18.34 3.00
CA VAL A 174 0.97 -17.41 2.79
C VAL A 174 0.79 -17.16 1.29
N SER A 175 -0.39 -17.51 0.77
CA SER A 175 -0.78 -17.29 -0.62
C SER A 175 -0.84 -15.81 -0.97
N THR A 176 -0.41 -15.45 -2.18
CA THR A 176 -0.55 -14.09 -2.74
C THR A 176 -2.01 -13.66 -2.90
N SER A 177 -2.97 -14.58 -2.90
CA SER A 177 -4.39 -14.27 -2.87
C SER A 177 -4.83 -13.54 -1.60
N ALA A 178 -4.03 -13.58 -0.52
CA ALA A 178 -4.24 -12.78 0.68
C ALA A 178 -3.74 -11.32 0.54
N LEU A 179 -3.42 -10.86 -0.66
CA LEU A 179 -3.05 -9.47 -0.89
C LEU A 179 -4.20 -8.53 -0.49
N LEU A 180 -3.92 -7.58 0.41
CA LEU A 180 -4.84 -6.49 0.74
C LEU A 180 -4.44 -5.22 -0.03
N MET A 181 -5.41 -4.68 -0.75
CA MET A 181 -5.32 -3.44 -1.53
C MET A 181 -6.49 -2.51 -1.14
N VAL A 182 -6.49 -1.26 -1.59
CA VAL A 182 -7.61 -0.32 -1.41
C VAL A 182 -8.13 0.18 -2.76
N ALA A 183 -9.45 0.17 -2.90
CA ALA A 183 -10.18 0.50 -4.12
C ALA A 183 -10.90 1.85 -3.99
N LEU A 184 -10.94 2.60 -5.09
CA LEU A 184 -11.67 3.86 -5.19
C LEU A 184 -13.19 3.62 -5.29
N PRO A 185 -14.04 4.63 -5.02
CA PRO A 185 -15.48 4.48 -5.11
C PRO A 185 -15.97 3.92 -6.45
N HIS A 186 -15.44 4.42 -7.58
CA HIS A 186 -15.84 3.90 -8.90
C HIS A 186 -15.40 2.45 -9.13
N HIS A 187 -14.27 2.01 -8.55
CA HIS A 187 -13.91 0.60 -8.61
C HIS A 187 -14.93 -0.27 -7.89
N THR A 188 -15.33 0.15 -6.69
CA THR A 188 -16.30 -0.62 -5.87
C THR A 188 -17.68 -0.70 -6.49
N GLN A 189 -18.05 0.26 -7.34
CA GLN A 189 -19.34 0.29 -8.04
C GLN A 189 -19.40 -0.72 -9.19
N THR A 190 -18.25 -1.09 -9.75
CA THR A 190 -18.17 -1.96 -10.93
C THR A 190 -17.57 -3.32 -10.61
N PHE A 191 -17.17 -3.60 -9.37
CA PHE A 191 -16.76 -4.94 -8.95
C PHE A 191 -17.84 -5.98 -9.18
N VAL A 192 -17.40 -7.19 -9.60
CA VAL A 192 -18.28 -8.36 -9.60
C VAL A 192 -18.70 -8.71 -8.17
N PRO A 193 -19.91 -9.27 -7.94
CA PRO A 193 -20.45 -9.54 -6.61
C PRO A 193 -19.59 -10.43 -5.70
N ALA A 194 -18.72 -11.27 -6.28
CA ALA A 194 -17.82 -12.16 -5.55
C ALA A 194 -16.59 -11.45 -4.94
N THR A 195 -16.41 -10.15 -5.18
CA THR A 195 -15.22 -9.41 -4.74
C THR A 195 -15.21 -9.24 -3.21
N ALA A 196 -14.14 -9.69 -2.57
CA ALA A 196 -14.00 -9.65 -1.11
C ALA A 196 -13.58 -8.25 -0.62
N THR A 197 -14.55 -7.38 -0.34
CA THR A 197 -14.30 -6.06 0.26
C THR A 197 -14.12 -6.12 1.78
N VAL A 198 -13.32 -5.21 2.32
CA VAL A 198 -13.03 -5.07 3.75
C VAL A 198 -13.32 -3.62 4.19
N PRO A 199 -14.58 -3.31 4.57
CA PRO A 199 -15.00 -1.94 4.89
C PRO A 199 -14.30 -1.34 6.12
N GLU A 200 -13.73 -2.18 6.99
CA GLU A 200 -12.95 -1.75 8.16
C GLU A 200 -11.61 -1.10 7.77
N ILE A 201 -11.12 -1.38 6.56
CA ILE A 201 -9.96 -0.72 5.97
C ILE A 201 -10.48 0.40 5.07
N GLN A 202 -10.61 1.59 5.65
CA GLN A 202 -11.10 2.77 4.93
C GLN A 202 -10.16 3.95 5.12
N PHE A 203 -9.78 4.62 4.03
CA PHE A 203 -9.01 5.86 4.07
C PHE A 203 -9.73 6.95 3.28
N THR A 204 -9.52 8.22 3.62
CA THR A 204 -10.04 9.34 2.82
C THR A 204 -8.98 9.78 1.82
N SER A 205 -9.35 9.83 0.53
CA SER A 205 -8.54 10.41 -0.53
C SER A 205 -9.23 11.63 -1.13
N MET A 206 -8.51 12.38 -1.98
CA MET A 206 -9.12 13.45 -2.78
C MET A 206 -10.22 12.96 -3.75
N ARG A 207 -10.28 11.65 -4.02
CA ARG A 207 -11.29 11.01 -4.89
C ARG A 207 -12.40 10.34 -4.08
N GLY A 208 -12.53 10.68 -2.79
CA GLY A 208 -13.48 10.09 -1.87
C GLY A 208 -12.89 8.96 -1.02
N PRO A 209 -13.74 8.26 -0.25
CA PRO A 209 -13.31 7.16 0.61
C PRO A 209 -12.82 5.98 -0.24
N VAL A 210 -11.68 5.41 0.11
CA VAL A 210 -11.19 4.15 -0.46
C VAL A 210 -11.49 3.00 0.49
N THR A 211 -11.83 1.83 -0.06
CA THR A 211 -12.25 0.65 0.71
C THR A 211 -11.27 -0.51 0.48
N GLY A 212 -10.96 -1.26 1.53
CA GLY A 212 -10.11 -2.45 1.45
C GLY A 212 -10.69 -3.53 0.54
N VAL A 213 -9.83 -4.26 -0.15
CA VAL A 213 -10.18 -5.41 -0.99
C VAL A 213 -9.11 -6.46 -0.86
N VAL A 214 -9.52 -7.71 -0.63
CA VAL A 214 -8.63 -8.86 -0.56
C VAL A 214 -8.66 -9.62 -1.88
N GLY A 215 -7.48 -9.86 -2.45
CA GLY A 215 -7.30 -10.59 -3.70
C GLY A 215 -6.21 -9.96 -4.56
N SER A 216 -5.39 -10.81 -5.19
CA SER A 216 -4.39 -10.38 -6.17
C SER A 216 -4.98 -10.07 -7.53
N THR A 217 -6.25 -10.39 -7.77
CA THR A 217 -6.95 -10.10 -9.02
C THR A 217 -8.30 -9.48 -8.71
N TRP A 218 -8.61 -8.36 -9.36
CA TRP A 218 -9.94 -7.77 -9.32
C TRP A 218 -10.60 -7.90 -10.68
N HIS A 219 -11.89 -8.26 -10.68
CA HIS A 219 -12.73 -8.29 -11.86
C HIS A 219 -13.82 -7.22 -11.73
N MET A 220 -13.93 -6.39 -12.75
CA MET A 220 -14.83 -5.26 -12.80
C MET A 220 -15.63 -5.31 -14.11
N GLN A 221 -16.91 -4.98 -14.04
CA GLN A 221 -17.84 -4.97 -15.15
C GLN A 221 -18.26 -3.53 -15.45
N GLU A 222 -17.75 -3.01 -16.56
CA GLU A 222 -18.05 -1.64 -16.99
C GLU A 222 -19.08 -1.67 -18.14
N PRO A 223 -20.20 -0.95 -18.02
CA PRO A 223 -21.15 -0.84 -19.12
C PRO A 223 -20.53 -0.02 -20.26
N ILE A 224 -20.71 -0.52 -21.48
CA ILE A 224 -20.33 0.17 -22.71
C ILE A 224 -21.58 0.85 -23.26
N ALA A 225 -21.53 2.18 -23.33
CA ALA A 225 -22.58 2.94 -23.99
C ALA A 225 -22.53 2.67 -25.50
N ASP A 226 -23.67 2.33 -26.08
CA ASP A 226 -23.86 2.41 -27.52
C ASP A 226 -24.02 3.89 -27.88
N VAL A 227 -22.96 4.48 -28.42
CA VAL A 227 -22.94 5.90 -28.80
C VAL A 227 -23.33 5.98 -30.27
N PRO A 228 -24.58 6.39 -30.59
CA PRO A 228 -24.99 6.52 -31.98
C PRO A 228 -24.23 7.67 -32.65
N TRP A 229 -24.07 7.57 -33.97
CA TRP A 229 -23.51 8.67 -34.77
C TRP A 229 -24.45 9.89 -34.80
N ASP A 230 -25.74 9.63 -34.92
CA ASP A 230 -26.77 10.66 -35.05
C ASP A 230 -27.56 10.82 -33.74
N TYR A 231 -28.04 12.04 -33.51
CA TYR A 231 -29.02 12.30 -32.45
C TYR A 231 -30.32 11.53 -32.75
N PRO A 232 -31.03 10.98 -31.75
CA PRO A 232 -32.35 10.41 -31.96
C PRO A 232 -33.24 11.48 -32.61
N GLN A 233 -33.81 11.20 -33.78
CA GLN A 233 -34.84 12.07 -34.33
C GLN A 233 -36.07 11.99 -33.42
N ASP A 234 -36.56 13.13 -32.95
CA ASP A 234 -37.82 13.20 -32.19
C ASP A 234 -38.93 12.49 -33.00
N GLN A 235 -39.51 11.43 -32.44
CA GLN A 235 -40.73 10.80 -32.97
C GLN A 235 -41.98 11.48 -32.45
#